data_AF-A0A3N5U741-F1
#
_entry.id   AF-A0A3N5U741-F1
#
_cell.length_a   1.000
_cell.length_b   1.000
_cell.length_c   1.000
_cell.angle_alpha   90.00
_cell.angle_beta   90.00
_cell.angle_gamma   90.00
#
_symmetry.space_group_name_H-M   'P 1'
#
loop_
_entity.id
_entity.type
_entity.pdbx_description
1 polymer ?
#
loop_
_entity_poly.entity_id
_entity_poly.type
_entity_poly.pdbx_seq_one_letter_code
_entity_poly.pdbx_strand_id
1 'polypeptide(L)'
;MTWTRKEQWREWSRLSEGGYLLRSKIRDWSPKELWKAYIQLTEAEEAFRIHKSDLRIRPVWHQKEERVRAHVLVCFLAYVLWKTLGRLCQQAGLGDEPRKVFWELSQIKLTDVILPTRKGKEIRLRCVETPSRHQMILLQRLRLNLPKRFTKRIL
;
A
#
# COMPACT_ATOMS: atom_id res chain seq x y z
N MET A 1 36.54 4.79 -25.57
CA MET A 1 36.48 4.12 -24.24
C MET A 1 36.39 2.63 -24.47
N THR A 2 37.42 1.88 -24.10
CA THR A 2 37.46 0.43 -24.26
C THR A 2 36.97 -0.22 -22.97
N TRP A 3 35.84 -0.90 -23.04
CA TRP A 3 35.30 -1.66 -21.91
C TRP A 3 35.95 -3.04 -21.90
N THR A 4 36.68 -3.35 -20.84
CA THR A 4 37.32 -4.66 -20.67
C THR A 4 36.73 -5.36 -19.45
N ARG A 5 36.19 -6.56 -19.68
CA ARG A 5 35.49 -7.36 -18.67
C ARG A 5 36.50 -8.04 -17.75
N LYS A 6 36.46 -7.76 -16.45
CA LYS A 6 37.34 -8.40 -15.44
C LYS A 6 36.69 -9.66 -14.87
N GLU A 7 37.13 -10.83 -15.33
CA GLU A 7 36.56 -12.13 -14.90
C GLU A 7 36.87 -12.50 -13.45
N GLN A 8 38.06 -12.18 -12.95
CA GLN A 8 38.45 -12.43 -11.55
C GLN A 8 37.48 -11.77 -10.54
N TRP A 9 36.99 -10.57 -10.84
CA TRP A 9 36.01 -9.88 -9.99
C TRP A 9 34.67 -10.61 -9.95
N ARG A 10 34.23 -11.18 -11.09
CA ARG A 10 32.98 -11.96 -11.17
C ARG A 10 33.06 -13.27 -10.42
N GLU A 11 34.21 -13.93 -10.48
CA GLU A 11 34.42 -15.22 -9.85
C GLU A 11 34.46 -15.07 -8.32
N TRP A 12 35.14 -14.03 -7.84
CA TRP A 12 35.08 -13.61 -6.45
C TRP A 12 33.64 -13.23 -6.04
N SER A 13 32.98 -12.35 -6.81
CA SER A 13 31.61 -11.91 -6.53
C SER A 13 30.62 -13.09 -6.48
N ARG A 14 30.73 -14.09 -7.36
CA ARG A 14 29.89 -15.30 -7.32
C ARG A 14 30.06 -16.13 -6.05
N LEU A 15 31.25 -16.16 -5.49
CA LEU A 15 31.58 -16.93 -4.29
C LEU A 15 31.27 -16.15 -3.00
N SER A 16 31.34 -14.82 -3.04
CA SER A 16 31.20 -13.96 -1.86
C SER A 16 29.85 -13.23 -1.75
N GLU A 17 29.13 -13.04 -2.85
CA GLU A 17 27.85 -12.33 -2.86
C GLU A 17 26.67 -13.30 -2.62
N GLY A 18 25.71 -12.88 -1.80
CA GLY A 18 24.44 -13.61 -1.58
C GLY A 18 24.41 -14.56 -0.37
N GLY A 19 25.47 -14.65 0.42
CA GLY A 19 25.47 -15.37 1.69
C GLY A 19 24.85 -14.55 2.81
N TYR A 20 23.78 -15.08 3.44
CA TYR A 20 23.14 -14.44 4.60
C TYR A 20 23.35 -15.31 5.85
N LEU A 21 23.88 -14.71 6.92
CA LEU A 21 23.98 -15.35 8.24
C LEU A 21 22.87 -14.80 9.15
N LEU A 22 21.90 -15.66 9.48
CA LEU A 22 20.82 -15.31 10.40
C LEU A 22 21.13 -15.87 11.79
N ARG A 23 21.33 -14.98 12.77
CA ARG A 23 21.49 -15.35 14.18
C ARG A 23 20.15 -15.21 14.88
N SER A 24 19.58 -16.32 15.36
CA SER A 24 18.34 -16.35 16.14
C SER A 24 18.54 -17.08 17.46
N LYS A 25 17.73 -16.73 18.48
CA LYS A 25 17.62 -17.49 19.73
C LYS A 25 16.56 -18.61 19.63
N ILE A 26 15.77 -18.63 18.56
CA ILE A 26 14.72 -19.62 18.30
C ILE A 26 15.39 -20.91 17.81
N ARG A 27 15.12 -22.04 18.46
CA ARG A 27 15.74 -23.34 18.16
C ARG A 27 14.84 -24.28 17.37
N ASP A 28 13.53 -24.06 17.43
CA ASP A 28 12.53 -25.01 16.93
C ASP A 28 12.06 -24.71 15.50
N TRP A 29 12.66 -23.72 14.83
CA TRP A 29 12.27 -23.33 13.46
C TRP A 29 13.27 -23.85 12.44
N SER A 30 12.76 -24.32 11.31
CA SER A 30 13.61 -24.71 10.18
C SER A 30 14.34 -23.49 9.59
N PRO A 31 15.50 -23.70 8.93
CA PRO A 31 16.19 -22.64 8.20
C PRO A 31 15.29 -21.90 7.20
N LYS A 32 14.33 -22.60 6.57
CA LYS A 32 13.37 -22.02 5.62
C LYS A 32 12.37 -21.08 6.31
N GLU A 33 11.91 -21.41 7.51
CA GLU A 33 11.03 -20.57 8.30
C GLU A 33 11.75 -19.33 8.83
N LEU A 34 12.99 -19.50 9.31
CA LEU A 34 13.85 -18.38 9.70
C LEU A 34 14.11 -17.43 8.53
N TRP A 35 14.42 -17.98 7.35
CA TRP A 35 14.58 -17.20 6.13
C TRP A 35 13.29 -16.45 5.76
N LYS A 36 12.14 -17.12 5.82
CA LYS A 36 10.84 -16.50 5.53
C LYS A 36 10.54 -15.33 6.47
N ALA A 37 10.80 -15.49 7.78
CA ALA A 37 10.61 -14.43 8.75
C ALA A 37 11.61 -13.28 8.56
N TYR A 38 12.85 -13.58 8.19
CA TYR A 38 13.83 -12.55 7.84
C TYR A 38 13.38 -11.74 6.62
N ILE A 39 12.90 -12.39 5.56
CA ILE A 39 12.39 -11.71 4.36
C ILE A 39 11.15 -10.84 4.67
N GLN A 40 10.33 -11.19 5.67
CA GLN A 40 9.25 -10.31 6.13
C GLN A 40 9.76 -8.97 6.68
N LEU A 41 11.00 -8.89 7.18
CA LEU A 41 11.61 -7.62 7.56
C LEU A 41 11.84 -6.73 6.33
N THR A 42 12.30 -7.31 5.22
CA THR A 42 12.42 -6.62 3.93
C THR A 42 11.05 -6.14 3.43
N GLU A 43 9.97 -6.91 3.67
CA GLU A 43 8.62 -6.45 3.36
C GLU A 43 8.20 -5.22 4.18
N ALA A 44 8.64 -5.11 5.43
CA ALA A 44 8.40 -3.93 6.26
C ALA A 44 9.18 -2.71 5.73
N GLU A 45 10.43 -2.89 5.31
CA GLU A 45 11.22 -1.83 4.68
C GLU A 45 10.63 -1.37 3.35
N GLU A 46 10.20 -2.30 2.51
CA GLU A 46 9.49 -2.03 1.26
C GLU A 46 8.19 -1.27 1.52
N ALA A 47 7.48 -1.60 2.60
CA ALA A 47 6.32 -0.84 3.03
C ALA A 47 6.66 0.59 3.44
N PHE A 48 7.71 0.81 4.24
CA PHE A 48 8.16 2.17 4.54
C PHE A 48 8.55 2.94 3.27
N ARG A 49 9.08 2.26 2.25
CA ARG A 49 9.35 2.86 0.93
C ARG A 49 8.07 3.23 0.19
N ILE A 50 7.08 2.33 0.15
CA ILE A 50 5.73 2.57 -0.40
C ILE A 50 5.07 3.77 0.27
N HIS A 51 5.18 3.91 1.58
CA HIS A 51 4.57 5.01 2.32
C HIS A 51 5.16 6.37 1.91
N LYS A 52 6.46 6.40 1.63
CA LYS A 52 7.17 7.61 1.19
C LYS A 52 6.84 7.98 -0.27
N SER A 53 6.57 6.99 -1.13
CA SER A 53 6.25 7.21 -2.55
C SER A 53 4.75 7.40 -2.80
N ASP A 54 3.95 6.43 -2.38
CA ASP A 54 2.55 6.24 -2.80
C ASP A 54 1.60 7.00 -1.87
N LEU A 55 1.89 6.97 -0.56
CA LEU A 55 1.09 7.71 0.44
C LEU A 55 1.65 9.11 0.73
N ARG A 56 2.82 9.44 0.17
CA ARG A 56 3.54 10.73 0.34
C ARG A 56 3.73 11.14 1.81
N ILE A 57 3.75 10.17 2.73
CA ILE A 57 3.98 10.37 4.16
C ILE A 57 5.48 10.51 4.37
N ARG A 58 6.03 11.71 4.13
CA ARG A 58 7.44 12.00 4.45
C ARG A 58 7.52 12.57 5.87
N PRO A 59 8.52 12.17 6.69
CA PRO A 59 8.78 12.86 7.95
C PRO A 59 9.21 14.29 7.63
N VAL A 60 8.38 15.27 7.98
CA VAL A 60 8.74 16.68 7.89
C VAL A 60 9.31 17.07 9.24
N TRP A 61 10.63 16.94 9.39
CA TRP A 61 11.44 17.52 10.49
C TRP A 61 10.80 17.46 11.88
N HIS A 62 10.37 16.27 12.30
CA HIS A 62 9.80 16.09 13.64
C HIS A 62 10.92 16.15 14.69
N GLN A 63 11.00 17.26 15.43
CA GLN A 63 12.01 17.47 16.48
C GLN A 63 11.53 17.03 17.88
N LYS A 64 10.22 16.84 18.07
CA LYS A 64 9.61 16.40 19.33
C LYS A 64 9.33 14.90 19.28
N GLU A 65 9.72 14.18 20.33
CA GLU A 65 9.57 12.72 20.44
C GLU A 65 8.13 12.25 20.19
N GLU A 66 7.14 12.94 20.77
CA GLU A 66 5.71 12.62 20.58
C GLU A 66 5.30 12.62 19.11
N ARG A 67 5.78 13.59 18.32
CA ARG A 67 5.47 13.69 16.89
C ARG A 67 6.11 12.57 16.08
N VAL A 68 7.30 12.13 16.49
CA VAL A 68 7.97 10.96 15.90
C VAL A 68 7.15 9.71 16.17
N ARG A 69 6.71 9.48 17.42
CA ARG A 69 5.87 8.33 17.80
C ARG A 69 4.55 8.31 17.01
N ALA A 70 3.87 9.46 16.90
CA ALA A 70 2.64 9.58 16.12
C ALA A 70 2.85 9.27 14.63
N HIS A 71 3.94 9.77 14.03
CA HIS A 71 4.28 9.49 12.64
C HIS A 71 4.56 8.00 12.40
N VAL A 72 5.32 7.35 13.30
CA VAL A 72 5.58 5.90 13.24
C VAL A 72 4.27 5.11 13.31
N LEU A 73 3.35 5.50 14.19
CA LEU A 73 2.02 4.88 14.28
C LEU A 73 1.24 5.00 12.97
N VAL A 74 1.19 6.19 12.37
CA VAL A 74 0.49 6.41 11.09
C VAL A 74 1.11 5.56 9.98
N CYS A 75 2.45 5.51 9.89
CA CYS A 75 3.16 4.66 8.94
C CYS A 75 2.85 3.17 9.16
N PHE A 76 2.78 2.72 10.41
CA PHE A 76 2.41 1.35 10.73
C PHE A 76 0.96 1.02 10.34
N LEU A 77 0.01 1.90 10.65
CA LEU A 77 -1.40 1.71 10.30
C LEU A 77 -1.59 1.61 8.79
N ALA A 78 -0.95 2.50 8.04
CA ALA A 78 -1.06 2.46 6.60
C ALA A 78 -0.35 1.23 6.00
N TYR A 79 0.68 0.67 6.63
CA TYR A 79 1.26 -0.62 6.27
C TYR A 79 0.29 -1.77 6.47
N VAL A 80 -0.38 -1.81 7.63
CA VAL A 80 -1.41 -2.81 7.92
C VAL A 80 -2.53 -2.75 6.87
N LEU A 81 -3.00 -1.55 6.52
CA LEU A 81 -3.99 -1.35 5.46
C LEU A 81 -3.47 -1.86 4.11
N TRP A 82 -2.22 -1.55 3.75
CA TRP A 82 -1.60 -2.00 2.51
C TRP A 82 -1.48 -3.52 2.41
N LYS A 83 -1.00 -4.19 3.46
CA LYS A 83 -0.90 -5.66 3.52
C LYS A 83 -2.29 -6.31 3.51
N THR A 84 -3.26 -5.69 4.17
CA THR A 84 -4.65 -6.16 4.15
C THR A 84 -5.21 -6.08 2.73
N LEU A 85 -5.00 -4.97 2.02
CA LEU A 85 -5.38 -4.84 0.62
C LEU A 85 -4.70 -5.90 -0.26
N GLY A 86 -3.39 -6.12 -0.09
CA GLY A 86 -2.67 -7.18 -0.80
C GLY A 86 -3.26 -8.57 -0.57
N ARG A 87 -3.59 -8.89 0.69
CA ARG A 87 -4.25 -10.16 1.05
C ARG A 87 -5.64 -10.28 0.43
N LEU A 88 -6.43 -9.20 0.42
CA LEU A 88 -7.74 -9.17 -0.23
C LEU A 88 -7.62 -9.39 -1.75
N CYS A 89 -6.65 -8.76 -2.40
CA CYS A 89 -6.37 -8.97 -3.83
C CYS A 89 -6.00 -10.43 -4.13
N GLN A 90 -5.14 -11.03 -3.32
CA GLN A 90 -4.77 -12.45 -3.45
C GLN A 90 -6.00 -13.37 -3.28
N GLN A 91 -6.79 -13.15 -2.24
CA GLN A 91 -8.01 -13.93 -1.98
C GLN A 91 -9.07 -13.77 -3.08
N ALA A 92 -9.12 -12.60 -3.72
CA ALA A 92 -10.02 -12.31 -4.84
C ALA A 92 -9.51 -12.84 -6.20
N GLY A 93 -8.28 -13.36 -6.26
CA GLY A 93 -7.63 -13.82 -7.48
C GLY A 93 -7.21 -12.68 -8.42
N LEU A 94 -6.92 -11.49 -7.86
CA LEU A 94 -6.47 -10.30 -8.60
C LEU A 94 -4.93 -10.23 -8.76
N GLY A 95 -4.20 -11.21 -8.21
CA GLY A 95 -2.75 -11.29 -8.26
C GLY A 95 -2.04 -10.58 -7.10
N ASP A 96 -0.71 -10.46 -7.22
CA ASP A 96 0.17 -9.99 -6.15
C ASP A 96 0.54 -8.50 -6.24
N GLU A 97 -0.09 -7.75 -7.16
CA GLU A 97 0.22 -6.34 -7.41
C GLU A 97 -0.91 -5.39 -6.92
N PRO A 98 -1.04 -5.16 -5.59
CA PRO A 98 -2.10 -4.32 -5.04
C PRO A 98 -2.01 -2.85 -5.49
N ARG A 99 -0.84 -2.40 -5.96
CA ARG A 99 -0.64 -1.02 -6.47
C ARG A 99 -1.57 -0.69 -7.63
N LYS A 100 -1.70 -1.59 -8.62
CA LYS A 100 -2.56 -1.35 -9.78
C LYS A 100 -4.04 -1.31 -9.39
N VAL A 101 -4.47 -2.25 -8.55
CA VAL A 101 -5.84 -2.29 -8.03
C VAL A 101 -6.16 -1.02 -7.25
N PHE A 102 -5.27 -0.59 -6.35
CA PHE A 102 -5.43 0.65 -5.61
C PHE A 102 -5.50 1.86 -6.53
N TRP A 103 -4.61 1.96 -7.53
CA TRP A 103 -4.59 3.06 -8.48
C TRP A 103 -5.90 3.17 -9.26
N GLU A 104 -6.40 2.06 -9.81
CA GLU A 104 -7.69 2.00 -10.53
C GLU A 104 -8.86 2.43 -9.65
N LEU A 105 -8.93 1.93 -8.41
CA LEU A 105 -9.99 2.30 -7.47
C LEU A 105 -9.89 3.76 -7.03
N SER A 106 -8.69 4.30 -6.88
CA SER A 106 -8.45 5.70 -6.54
C SER A 106 -8.92 6.69 -7.61
N GLN A 107 -9.14 6.23 -8.85
CA GLN A 107 -9.71 7.05 -9.91
C GLN A 107 -11.22 7.27 -9.74
N ILE A 108 -11.90 6.52 -8.85
CA ILE A 108 -13.33 6.72 -8.58
C ILE A 108 -13.51 8.00 -7.77
N LYS A 109 -14.19 8.99 -8.34
CA LYS A 109 -14.34 10.31 -7.73
C LYS A 109 -15.62 10.43 -6.92
N LEU A 110 -15.52 11.25 -5.88
CA LEU A 110 -16.63 11.72 -5.08
C LEU A 110 -16.92 13.16 -5.46
N THR A 111 -18.12 13.43 -5.97
CA THR A 111 -18.52 14.74 -6.49
C THR A 111 -19.67 15.30 -5.67
N ASP A 112 -19.56 16.56 -5.29
CA ASP A 112 -20.64 17.30 -4.64
C ASP A 112 -21.46 18.06 -5.70
N VAL A 113 -22.72 17.66 -5.87
CA VAL A 113 -23.70 18.32 -6.75
C VAL A 113 -24.49 19.33 -5.91
N ILE A 114 -24.39 20.62 -6.27
CA ILE A 114 -25.09 21.71 -5.60
C ILE A 114 -26.28 22.12 -6.47
N LEU A 115 -27.49 21.95 -5.95
CA LEU A 115 -28.73 22.30 -6.63
C LEU A 115 -29.33 23.54 -5.96
N PRO A 116 -29.37 24.69 -6.64
CA PRO A 116 -30.06 25.87 -6.13
C PRO A 116 -31.58 25.65 -6.23
N THR A 117 -32.31 25.91 -5.14
CA THR A 117 -33.78 25.83 -5.15
C THR A 117 -34.42 27.20 -5.35
N ARG A 118 -35.65 27.24 -5.88
CA ARG A 118 -36.44 28.47 -6.05
C ARG A 118 -36.67 29.25 -4.75
N LYS A 119 -36.50 28.62 -3.59
CA LYS A 119 -36.65 29.22 -2.25
C LYS A 119 -35.31 29.67 -1.63
N GLY A 120 -34.23 29.71 -2.41
CA GLY A 120 -32.89 30.13 -1.93
C GLY A 120 -32.15 29.11 -1.06
N LYS A 121 -32.74 27.93 -0.80
CA LYS A 121 -32.07 26.85 -0.07
C LYS A 121 -31.20 26.05 -1.04
N GLU A 122 -29.94 25.82 -0.70
CA GLU A 122 -29.06 24.94 -1.48
C GLU A 122 -29.21 23.49 -1.03
N ILE A 123 -29.37 22.58 -2.00
CA ILE A 123 -29.31 21.14 -1.74
C ILE A 123 -27.95 20.65 -2.22
N ARG A 124 -27.12 20.17 -1.29
CA ARG A 124 -25.82 19.55 -1.59
C ARG A 124 -25.94 18.04 -1.53
N LEU A 125 -25.80 17.39 -2.68
CA LEU A 125 -25.80 15.94 -2.81
C LEU A 125 -24.37 15.45 -3.05
N ARG A 126 -23.89 14.56 -2.19
CA ARG A 126 -22.58 13.92 -2.36
C ARG A 126 -22.75 12.61 -3.11
N CYS A 127 -22.33 12.57 -4.36
CA CYS A 127 -22.53 11.47 -5.29
C CYS A 127 -21.20 10.80 -5.62
N VAL A 128 -21.21 9.47 -5.75
CA VAL A 128 -20.07 8.71 -6.27
C VAL A 128 -20.22 8.61 -7.78
N GLU A 129 -19.13 8.87 -8.51
CA GLU A 129 -19.09 8.67 -9.95
C GLU A 129 -19.39 7.22 -10.30
N THR A 130 -20.09 6.98 -11.41
CA THR A 130 -20.35 5.63 -11.90
C THR A 130 -19.01 4.98 -12.28
N PRO A 131 -18.59 3.89 -11.61
CA PRO A 131 -17.31 3.27 -11.92
C PRO A 131 -17.29 2.71 -13.34
N SER A 132 -16.12 2.73 -13.97
CA SER A 132 -15.90 2.11 -15.27
C SER A 132 -16.14 0.59 -15.22
N ARG A 133 -16.30 -0.06 -16.38
CA ARG A 133 -16.48 -1.52 -16.46
C ARG A 133 -15.33 -2.27 -15.76
N HIS A 134 -14.10 -1.79 -15.90
CA HIS A 134 -12.94 -2.40 -15.24
C HIS A 134 -12.99 -2.22 -13.72
N GLN A 135 -13.33 -1.01 -13.24
CA GLN A 135 -13.48 -0.74 -11.81
C GLN A 135 -14.61 -1.56 -11.18
N MET A 136 -15.73 -1.75 -11.89
CA MET A 136 -16.83 -2.60 -11.44
C MET A 136 -16.40 -4.06 -11.22
N ILE A 137 -15.58 -4.62 -12.12
CA ILE A 137 -15.04 -5.98 -11.98
C ILE A 137 -14.18 -6.07 -10.71
N LEU A 138 -13.31 -5.08 -10.48
CA LEU A 138 -12.47 -5.03 -9.28
C LEU A 138 -13.31 -4.95 -8.00
N LEU A 139 -14.30 -4.06 -7.97
CA LEU A 139 -15.22 -3.90 -6.83
C LEU A 139 -15.99 -5.19 -6.53
N GLN A 140 -16.49 -5.87 -7.57
CA GLN A 140 -17.20 -7.14 -7.42
C GLN A 140 -16.29 -8.24 -6.86
N ARG A 141 -15.06 -8.35 -7.37
CA ARG A 141 -14.05 -9.32 -6.90
C ARG A 141 -13.65 -9.06 -5.45
N LEU A 142 -13.51 -7.79 -5.07
CA LEU A 142 -13.21 -7.37 -3.70
C LEU A 142 -14.44 -7.35 -2.78
N ARG A 143 -15.64 -7.64 -3.31
CA ARG A 143 -16.92 -7.59 -2.59
C ARG A 143 -17.21 -6.22 -1.97
N LEU A 144 -16.80 -5.15 -2.64
CA LEU A 144 -17.00 -3.77 -2.23
C LEU A 144 -18.23 -3.17 -2.93
N ASN A 145 -19.20 -2.73 -2.14
CA ASN A 145 -20.39 -2.05 -2.64
C ASN A 145 -20.27 -0.54 -2.41
N LEU A 146 -20.17 0.22 -3.51
CA LEU A 146 -20.15 1.67 -3.43
C LEU A 146 -21.59 2.22 -3.36
N PRO A 147 -21.89 3.11 -2.38
CA PRO A 147 -23.17 3.79 -2.35
C PRO A 147 -23.26 4.77 -3.51
N LYS A 148 -24.43 4.86 -4.15
CA LYS A 148 -24.66 5.87 -5.21
C LYS A 148 -24.63 7.30 -4.67
N ARG A 149 -25.01 7.47 -3.40
CA ARG A 149 -25.09 8.76 -2.71
C ARG A 149 -24.73 8.58 -1.24
N PHE A 150 -23.97 9.51 -0.70
CA PHE A 150 -23.78 9.63 0.74
C PHE A 150 -24.85 10.57 1.30
N THR A 151 -25.82 10.01 2.01
CA THR A 151 -26.79 10.82 2.76
C THR A 151 -26.07 11.38 3.97
N LYS A 152 -26.07 12.70 4.16
CA LYS A 152 -25.72 13.28 5.47
C LYS A 152 -26.73 12.74 6.49
N ARG A 153 -26.33 11.79 7.33
CA ARG A 153 -26.97 11.64 8.64
C ARG A 153 -26.54 12.86 9.43
N ILE A 154 -27.46 13.82 9.55
CA ILE A 154 -27.36 14.87 10.55
C ILE A 154 -27.55 14.12 11.88
N LEU A 155 -26.47 13.94 12.63
CA LEU A 155 -26.54 13.70 14.07
C LEU A 155 -26.71 15.06 14.75
#